data_AF-X4ZQY8-F1
#
_entry.id   AF-X4ZQY8-F1
#
_cell.length_a   1.000
_cell.length_b   1.000
_cell.length_c   1.000
_cell.angle_alpha   90.00
_cell.angle_beta   90.00
_cell.angle_gamma   90.00
#
_symmetry.space_group_name_H-M   'P 1'
#
loop_
_entity.id
_entity.type
_entity.pdbx_description
1 polymer ?
#
loop_
_entity_poly.entity_id
_entity_poly.type
_entity_poly.pdbx_seq_one_letter_code
_entity_poly.pdbx_strand_id
1 'polypeptide(L)'
;MLKTEQLSLARQMDLVFKELQEELSGLSSGTVFVQIRNNVIGKFGIRHNPLSGRSGTFTDKGEGLTAGQLSSFRLMALESLKFKRRWTHGEISYEFAVRQDIVMVDAVMESNYNMANLMIRYPRNTQAETDHYCG
;
A
#
# COMPACT_ATOMS: atom_id res chain seq x y z
N MET A 1 -16.70 21.08 -16.27
CA MET A 1 -15.75 20.43 -15.34
C MET A 1 -16.58 19.63 -14.34
N LEU A 2 -16.67 18.31 -14.53
CA LEU A 2 -17.26 17.42 -13.54
C LEU A 2 -16.40 17.49 -12.28
N LYS A 3 -16.96 17.95 -11.15
CA LYS A 3 -16.40 17.68 -9.84
C LYS A 3 -16.39 16.16 -9.70
N THR A 4 -15.27 15.52 -10.00
CA THR A 4 -15.03 14.12 -9.70
C THR A 4 -15.27 13.97 -8.22
N GLU A 5 -16.39 13.34 -7.85
CA GLU A 5 -16.57 12.82 -6.50
C GLU A 5 -15.31 12.01 -6.19
N GLN A 6 -14.49 12.50 -5.27
CA GLN A 6 -13.29 11.77 -4.87
C GLN A 6 -13.76 10.44 -4.31
N LEU A 7 -13.53 9.36 -5.08
CA LEU A 7 -13.89 8.01 -4.70
C LEU A 7 -13.31 7.73 -3.30
N SER A 8 -14.08 7.05 -2.46
CA SER A 8 -13.59 6.63 -1.14
C SER A 8 -12.34 5.75 -1.32
N LEU A 9 -11.44 5.76 -0.33
CA LEU A 9 -10.23 4.94 -0.38
C LEU A 9 -10.55 3.44 -0.54
N ALA A 10 -11.66 2.98 0.06
CA ALA A 10 -12.17 1.62 -0.12
C ALA A 10 -12.53 1.35 -1.59
N ARG A 11 -13.21 2.29 -2.25
CA ARG A 11 -13.58 2.13 -3.66
C ARG A 11 -12.35 2.18 -4.58
N GLN A 12 -11.36 2.98 -4.25
CA GLN A 12 -10.09 3.00 -4.98
C GLN A 12 -9.36 1.65 -4.82
N MET A 13 -9.39 1.05 -3.62
CA MET A 13 -8.82 -0.28 -3.37
C MET A 13 -9.52 -1.36 -4.21
N ASP A 14 -10.86 -1.31 -4.36
CA ASP A 14 -11.57 -2.23 -5.26
C ASP A 14 -11.05 -2.16 -6.70
N LEU A 15 -10.78 -0.94 -7.19
CA LEU A 15 -10.25 -0.72 -8.54
C LEU A 15 -8.84 -1.28 -8.68
N VAL A 16 -8.00 -1.13 -7.65
CA VAL A 16 -6.66 -1.74 -7.61
C VAL A 16 -6.75 -3.25 -7.77
N PHE A 17 -7.60 -3.93 -6.99
CA PHE A 17 -7.75 -5.38 -7.09
C PHE A 17 -8.36 -5.86 -8.41
N LYS A 18 -9.21 -5.03 -9.03
CA LYS A 18 -9.74 -5.32 -10.37
C LYS A 18 -8.64 -5.28 -11.43
N GLU A 19 -7.76 -4.27 -11.36
CA GLU A 19 -6.64 -4.12 -12.28
C GLU A 19 -5.62 -5.25 -12.12
N LEU A 20 -5.29 -5.60 -10.87
CA LEU A 20 -4.29 -6.62 -10.54
C LEU A 20 -4.81 -8.07 -10.69
N GLN A 21 -6.07 -8.27 -11.06
CA GLN A 21 -6.71 -9.59 -11.10
C GLN A 21 -5.95 -10.59 -11.98
N GLU A 22 -5.58 -10.18 -13.19
CA GLU A 22 -4.89 -11.07 -14.14
C GLU A 22 -3.50 -11.46 -13.62
N GLU A 23 -2.72 -10.50 -13.11
CA GLU A 23 -1.40 -10.78 -12.55
C GLU A 23 -1.47 -11.67 -11.31
N LEU A 24 -2.41 -11.42 -10.39
CA LEU A 24 -2.62 -12.21 -9.18
C LEU A 24 -3.05 -13.65 -9.49
N SER A 25 -3.77 -13.87 -10.60
CA SER A 25 -4.14 -15.22 -11.04
C SER A 25 -2.95 -16.07 -11.51
N GLY A 26 -1.80 -15.44 -11.78
CA GLY A 26 -0.54 -16.11 -12.12
C GLY A 26 0.46 -16.20 -10.96
N LEU A 27 0.13 -15.67 -9.78
CA LEU A 27 1.03 -15.60 -8.63
C LEU A 27 0.45 -16.30 -7.41
N SER A 28 1.20 -17.25 -6.86
CA SER A 28 0.86 -17.93 -5.60
C SER A 28 1.46 -17.23 -4.36
N SER A 29 2.41 -16.32 -4.55
CA SER A 29 2.98 -15.50 -3.46
C SER A 29 3.57 -14.20 -3.96
N GLY A 30 3.60 -13.18 -3.11
CA GLY A 30 4.21 -11.89 -3.41
C GLY A 30 3.76 -10.81 -2.43
N THR A 31 3.99 -9.56 -2.81
CA THR A 31 3.58 -8.39 -2.05
C THR A 31 2.81 -7.43 -2.95
N VAL A 32 1.55 -7.19 -2.66
CA VAL A 32 0.78 -6.10 -3.28
C VAL A 32 1.07 -4.82 -2.50
N PHE A 33 1.55 -3.77 -3.14
CA PHE A 33 1.81 -2.50 -2.47
C PHE A 33 0.92 -1.39 -3.04
N VAL A 34 0.54 -0.44 -2.20
CA VAL A 34 -0.35 0.68 -2.53
C VAL A 34 0.17 1.95 -1.88
N GLN A 35 0.44 2.97 -2.67
CA GLN A 35 0.92 4.29 -2.23
C GLN A 35 -0.21 5.30 -2.23
N ILE A 36 -0.43 5.91 -1.07
CA ILE A 36 -1.55 6.80 -0.79
C ILE A 36 -1.00 8.21 -0.50
N ARG A 37 -1.58 9.23 -1.14
CA ARG A 37 -1.36 10.65 -0.84
C ARG A 37 -2.70 11.38 -0.81
N ASN A 38 -2.96 12.17 0.23
CA ASN A 38 -4.25 12.85 0.42
C ASN A 38 -5.47 11.91 0.31
N ASN A 39 -5.38 10.68 0.83
CA ASN A 39 -6.40 9.63 0.67
C ASN A 39 -6.70 9.21 -0.79
N VAL A 40 -5.78 9.50 -1.71
CA VAL A 40 -5.83 9.05 -3.11
C VAL A 40 -4.70 8.06 -3.35
N ILE A 41 -5.02 6.91 -3.91
CA ILE A 41 -4.05 5.92 -4.38
C ILE A 41 -3.41 6.46 -5.65
N GLY A 42 -2.11 6.75 -5.60
CA GLY A 42 -1.37 7.27 -6.75
C GLY A 42 -0.56 6.21 -7.49
N LYS A 43 -0.13 5.16 -6.79
CA LYS A 43 0.68 4.07 -7.35
C LYS A 43 0.37 2.77 -6.62
N PHE A 44 0.32 1.67 -7.36
CA PHE A 44 0.17 0.34 -6.82
C PHE A 44 0.89 -0.67 -7.73
N GLY A 45 1.03 -1.91 -7.27
CA GLY A 45 1.58 -2.99 -8.06
C GLY A 45 1.89 -4.22 -7.23
N ILE A 46 2.52 -5.20 -7.86
CA ILE A 46 2.91 -6.46 -7.23
C ILE A 46 4.43 -6.59 -7.28
N ARG A 47 5.05 -6.89 -6.14
CA ARG A 47 6.44 -7.36 -6.06
C ARG A 47 6.40 -8.86 -5.82
N HIS A 48 7.02 -9.64 -6.70
CA HIS A 48 7.17 -11.07 -6.50
C HIS A 48 8.60 -11.45 -6.91
N ASN A 49 9.13 -12.50 -6.31
CA ASN A 49 10.43 -13.02 -6.70
C ASN A 49 10.24 -14.06 -7.81
N PRO A 50 10.77 -13.83 -9.03
CA PRO A 50 10.61 -14.77 -10.14
C PRO A 50 11.36 -16.10 -9.93
N LEU A 51 12.25 -16.17 -8.93
CA LEU A 51 13.11 -17.32 -8.64
C LEU A 51 12.65 -18.06 -7.39
N SER A 52 11.40 -18.52 -7.37
CA SER A 52 10.87 -19.40 -6.32
C SER A 52 11.17 -20.86 -6.67
N GLY A 53 12.45 -21.25 -6.61
CA GLY A 53 12.90 -22.62 -6.90
C GLY A 53 13.62 -23.24 -5.70
N ARG A 54 13.05 -24.30 -5.12
CA ARG A 54 13.82 -25.20 -4.24
C ARG A 54 14.53 -26.20 -5.15
N SER A 55 15.87 -26.23 -5.14
CA SER A 55 16.68 -27.24 -5.85
C SER A 55 16.75 -27.13 -7.39
N GLY A 56 16.96 -25.94 -7.96
CA GLY A 56 17.40 -25.79 -9.36
C GLY A 56 16.36 -26.12 -10.44
N THR A 57 15.14 -26.47 -10.06
CA THR A 57 13.99 -26.62 -10.97
C THR A 57 13.15 -25.35 -10.92
N PHE A 58 13.14 -24.60 -12.02
CA PHE A 58 12.16 -23.55 -12.25
C PHE A 58 10.83 -24.23 -12.58
N THR A 59 9.96 -24.38 -11.57
CA THR A 59 8.58 -24.80 -11.83
C THR A 59 7.84 -23.60 -12.37
N ASP A 60 7.89 -23.45 -13.69
CA ASP A 60 7.01 -22.58 -14.41
C ASP A 60 5.57 -23.12 -14.23
N LYS A 61 4.61 -22.23 -13.96
CA LYS A 61 3.16 -22.50 -13.87
C LYS A 61 2.65 -23.14 -12.57
N GLY A 62 2.79 -22.44 -11.45
CA GLY A 62 1.86 -22.62 -10.33
C GLY A 62 0.58 -21.83 -10.62
N GLU A 63 -0.58 -22.47 -10.59
CA GLU A 63 -1.88 -21.79 -10.53
C GLU A 63 -1.78 -20.70 -9.45
N GLY A 64 -2.02 -19.44 -9.81
CA GLY A 64 -2.00 -18.35 -8.86
C GLY A 64 -3.28 -18.32 -8.02
N LEU A 65 -3.67 -17.14 -7.57
CA LEU A 65 -4.87 -16.99 -6.76
C LEU A 65 -6.12 -17.40 -7.56
N THR A 66 -6.89 -18.34 -7.01
CA THR A 66 -8.23 -18.65 -7.53
C THR A 66 -9.16 -17.46 -7.32
N ALA A 67 -10.29 -17.42 -8.05
CA ALA A 67 -11.29 -16.35 -7.89
C ALA A 67 -11.80 -16.21 -6.44
N GLY A 68 -11.93 -17.33 -5.73
CA GLY A 68 -12.33 -17.34 -4.31
C GLY A 68 -11.25 -16.76 -3.40
N GLN A 69 -9.99 -17.13 -3.63
CA GLN A 69 -8.85 -16.60 -2.88
C GLN A 69 -8.64 -15.10 -3.17
N LEU A 70 -8.77 -14.67 -4.42
CA LEU A 70 -8.69 -13.26 -4.81
C LEU A 70 -9.79 -12.43 -4.15
N SER A 71 -11.03 -12.93 -4.13
CA SER A 71 -12.15 -12.29 -3.43
C SER A 71 -11.88 -12.16 -1.92
N SER A 72 -11.35 -13.22 -1.32
CA SER A 72 -10.97 -13.24 0.11
C SER A 72 -9.86 -12.23 0.40
N PHE A 73 -8.84 -12.17 -0.46
CA PHE A 73 -7.75 -11.20 -0.35
C PHE A 73 -8.28 -9.76 -0.46
N ARG A 74 -9.14 -9.48 -1.44
CA ARG A 74 -9.79 -8.15 -1.57
C ARG A 74 -10.55 -7.76 -0.31
N LEU A 75 -11.34 -8.67 0.27
CA LEU A 75 -12.09 -8.40 1.51
C LEU A 75 -11.15 -8.10 2.69
N MET A 76 -10.08 -8.86 2.85
CA MET A 76 -9.06 -8.61 3.88
C MET A 76 -8.39 -7.25 3.69
N ALA A 77 -8.06 -6.87 2.45
CA ALA A 77 -7.48 -5.57 2.14
C ALA A 77 -8.44 -4.42 2.50
N LEU A 78 -9.73 -4.53 2.17
CA LEU A 78 -10.74 -3.55 2.54
C LEU A 78 -10.93 -3.43 4.05
N GLU A 79 -10.94 -4.58 4.75
CA GLU A 79 -11.03 -4.60 6.21
C GLU A 79 -9.80 -3.97 6.87
N SER A 80 -8.61 -4.19 6.31
CA SER A 80 -7.37 -3.60 6.81
C SER A 80 -7.44 -2.07 6.88
N LEU A 81 -8.16 -1.42 5.95
CA LEU A 81 -8.32 0.04 5.93
C LEU A 81 -8.98 0.59 7.21
N LYS A 82 -9.76 -0.22 7.95
CA LYS A 82 -10.35 0.17 9.24
C LYS A 82 -9.29 0.42 10.32
N PHE A 83 -8.11 -0.17 10.19
CA PHE A 83 -7.02 -0.03 11.15
C PHE A 83 -6.12 1.20 10.89
N LYS A 84 -6.37 1.94 9.80
CA LYS A 84 -5.68 3.19 9.47
C LYS A 84 -5.92 4.27 10.55
N ARG A 85 -4.84 4.74 11.19
CA ARG A 85 -4.91 5.75 12.26
C ARG A 85 -4.54 7.15 11.77
N ARG A 86 -5.55 7.95 11.42
CA ARG A 86 -5.47 9.42 11.18
C ARG A 86 -4.44 9.94 10.15
N TRP A 87 -3.69 9.08 9.47
CA TRP A 87 -2.78 9.49 8.40
C TRP A 87 -3.53 9.63 7.07
N THR A 88 -3.04 10.46 6.17
CA THR A 88 -3.58 10.64 4.81
C THR A 88 -2.56 10.33 3.72
N HIS A 89 -1.31 10.09 4.12
CA HIS A 89 -0.17 9.75 3.29
C HIS A 89 0.52 8.51 3.86
N GLY A 90 0.86 7.56 3.01
CA GLY A 90 1.43 6.30 3.46
C GLY A 90 1.58 5.27 2.36
N GLU A 91 2.13 4.12 2.73
CA GLU A 91 2.15 2.91 1.92
C GLU A 91 1.45 1.79 2.70
N ILE A 92 0.65 0.99 2.00
CA ILE A 92 0.14 -0.28 2.53
C ILE A 92 0.76 -1.38 1.68
N SER A 93 1.39 -2.35 2.33
CA SER A 93 1.94 -3.55 1.70
C SER A 93 1.20 -4.77 2.24
N TYR A 94 0.71 -5.60 1.33
CA TYR A 94 0.06 -6.87 1.62
C TYR A 94 0.95 -8.01 1.15
N GLU A 95 1.62 -8.68 2.08
CA GLU A 95 2.35 -9.91 1.79
C GLU A 95 1.35 -11.06 1.73
N PHE A 96 1.36 -11.83 0.64
CA PHE A 96 0.47 -12.95 0.46
C PHE A 96 1.21 -14.21 0.02
N ALA A 97 0.68 -15.36 0.44
CA ALA A 97 1.10 -16.67 -0.04
C ALA A 97 -0.07 -17.66 0.02
N VAL A 98 -0.19 -18.52 -0.98
CA VAL A 98 -1.12 -19.65 -0.98
C VAL A 98 -0.46 -20.84 -0.29
N ARG A 99 -1.10 -21.37 0.75
CA ARG A 99 -0.70 -22.59 1.44
C ARG A 99 -1.91 -23.48 1.64
N GLN A 100 -1.84 -24.73 1.19
CA GLN A 100 -2.94 -25.71 1.33
C GLN A 100 -4.28 -25.14 0.84
N ASP A 101 -4.29 -24.51 -0.34
CA ASP A 101 -5.46 -23.83 -0.94
C ASP A 101 -6.06 -22.66 -0.16
N ILE A 102 -5.39 -22.20 0.89
CA ILE A 102 -5.78 -21.02 1.66
C ILE A 102 -4.82 -19.87 1.35
N VAL A 103 -5.38 -18.69 1.07
CA VAL A 103 -4.58 -17.47 0.93
C VAL A 103 -4.28 -16.91 2.33
N MET A 104 -3.00 -16.88 2.66
CA MET A 104 -2.49 -16.20 3.85
C MET A 104 -2.10 -14.78 3.43
N VAL A 105 -2.55 -13.77 4.19
CA VAL A 105 -2.25 -12.36 3.92
C VAL A 105 -1.82 -11.69 5.21
N ASP A 106 -0.68 -11.00 5.16
CA ASP A 106 -0.24 -10.06 6.20
C ASP A 106 -0.24 -8.63 5.64
N ALA A 107 -0.56 -7.65 6.48
CA ALA A 107 -0.72 -6.26 6.06
C ALA A 107 0.17 -5.34 6.90
N VAL A 108 1.12 -4.67 6.23
CA VAL A 108 1.97 -3.64 6.81
C VAL A 108 1.48 -2.28 6.35
N MET A 109 1.24 -1.37 7.30
CA MET A 109 0.82 0.00 7.02
C MET A 109 1.85 0.98 7.54
N GLU A 110 2.38 1.80 6.65
CA GLU A 110 3.38 2.82 6.97
C GLU A 110 2.80 4.21 6.69
N SER A 111 2.81 5.08 7.70
CA SER A 111 2.44 6.49 7.53
C SER A 111 3.65 7.31 7.12
N ASN A 112 3.54 8.06 6.01
CA ASN A 112 4.63 8.82 5.43
C ASN A 112 4.43 10.33 5.62
N TYR A 113 5.27 10.93 6.46
CA TYR A 113 5.26 12.38 6.72
C TYR A 113 6.47 13.05 6.09
N ASN A 114 6.22 14.06 5.25
CA ASN A 114 7.28 14.89 4.70
C ASN A 114 7.57 16.05 5.67
N MET A 115 8.79 16.10 6.21
CA MET A 115 9.21 17.15 7.15
C MET A 115 9.13 18.55 6.54
N ALA A 116 9.35 18.70 5.23
CA ALA A 116 9.20 20.00 4.55
C ALA A 116 7.77 20.56 4.69
N ASN A 117 6.76 19.69 4.66
CA ASN A 117 5.36 20.10 4.83
C ASN A 117 5.02 20.51 6.27
N LEU A 118 5.77 19.99 7.25
CA LEU A 118 5.62 20.36 8.67
C LEU A 118 6.31 21.70 8.96
N MET A 119 7.48 21.94 8.36
CA MET A 119 8.25 23.18 8.53
C MET A 119 7.58 24.41 7.92
N ILE A 120 6.76 24.25 6.87
CA ILE A 120 5.93 25.34 6.31
C ILE A 120 4.87 25.83 7.32
N ARG A 121 4.41 24.95 8.22
CA ARG A 121 3.35 25.26 9.20
C ARG A 121 3.90 25.66 10.57
N TYR A 122 5.21 25.57 10.79
CA TYR A 122 5.83 26.12 11.99
C TYR A 122 5.99 27.64 11.80
N PRO A 123 5.28 28.49 12.57
CA PRO A 123 5.60 29.90 12.58
C PRO A 123 7.03 30.05 13.09
N ARG A 124 7.89 30.73 12.32
CA ARG A 124 9.22 31.18 12.79
C ARG A 124 9.04 32.25 13.86
N ASN A 125 8.66 31.86 15.08
CA ASN A 125 8.68 32.76 16.24
C ASN A 125 9.67 32.22 17.28
N THR A 126 10.94 32.09 16.90
CA THR A 126 12.07 31.97 17.84
C THR A 126 13.36 32.24 17.09
N GLN A 127 13.65 33.53 16.88
CA GLN A 127 15.01 34.09 16.84
C GLN A 127 14.88 35.57 17.20
N ALA A 128 14.44 35.80 18.43
CA ALA A 128 14.83 36.96 19.22
C ALA A 128 15.82 36.46 20.27
N GLU A 129 16.89 35.78 19.83
CA GLU A 129 18.07 35.58 20.65
C GLU A 129 18.94 36.82 20.48
N THR A 130 18.68 37.80 21.34
CA THR A 130 19.70 38.61 22.01
C THR A 130 20.91 39.01 21.16
N ASP A 131 20.75 40.07 20.36
CA ASP A 131 21.82 41.04 20.13
C ASP A 131 22.03 41.85 21.43
N HIS A 132 22.51 41.18 22.46
CA HIS A 132 23.18 41.81 23.60
C HIS A 132 24.62 41.31 23.54
N TYR A 133 25.49 42.06 22.85
CA TYR A 133 26.89 42.33 23.23
C TYR A 133 27.57 43.12 22.10
N CYS A 134 27.99 44.34 22.42
CA CYS A 134 29.22 45.05 22.01
C CYS A 134 28.99 46.48 21.51
N GLY A 135 29.51 47.45 22.27
CA GLY A 135 29.95 48.77 21.78
C GLY A 135 29.20 49.95 22.36
#